data_AF-A0A822XP83-F1
#
_entry.id   AF-A0A822XP83-F1
#
_cell.length_a   1.000
_cell.length_b   1.000
_cell.length_c   1.000
_cell.angle_alpha   90.00
_cell.angle_beta   90.00
_cell.angle_gamma   90.00
#
_symmetry.space_group_name_H-M   'P 1'
#
loop_
_entity.id
_entity.type
_entity.pdbx_description
1 polymer ?
#
loop_
_entity_poly.entity_id
_entity_poly.type
_entity_poly.pdbx_seq_one_letter_code
_entity_poly.pdbx_strand_id
1 'polypeptide(L)'
;MAHNEKSNFTDLSFFTAGGSFKDGALVWWKGAEFDYQVTLRLMKSIDLSSNNLSGEIPTEVTTLVDLLSLNLSRNHLTGAIPTNIGHLSMLESIS
;
A
#
# COMPACT_ATOMS: atom_id res chain seq x y z
N MET A 1 10.71 33.81 -25.65
CA MET A 1 10.63 32.37 -25.93
C MET A 1 11.91 31.73 -25.41
N ALA A 2 11.85 31.08 -24.25
CA ALA A 2 12.78 30.07 -23.76
C ALA A 2 12.19 29.52 -22.45
N HIS A 3 11.69 28.29 -22.53
CA HIS A 3 11.39 27.42 -21.40
C HIS A 3 12.57 27.41 -20.43
N ASN A 4 12.30 27.48 -19.12
CA ASN A 4 13.25 26.93 -18.16
C ASN A 4 12.49 26.06 -17.17
N GLU A 5 12.59 24.75 -17.43
CA GLU A 5 12.08 23.65 -16.62
C GLU A 5 12.69 23.75 -15.21
N LYS A 6 11.92 24.26 -14.25
CA LYS A 6 12.22 24.02 -12.84
C LYS A 6 11.81 22.59 -12.52
N SER A 7 12.73 21.68 -12.81
CA SER A 7 12.99 20.42 -12.10
C SER A 7 11.97 20.10 -11.00
N ASN A 8 10.97 19.29 -11.34
CA ASN A 8 10.16 18.53 -10.38
C ASN A 8 11.07 17.52 -9.68
N PHE A 9 11.81 17.96 -8.67
CA PHE A 9 12.47 17.03 -7.75
C PHE A 9 11.39 16.47 -6.82
N THR A 10 10.91 15.26 -7.13
CA THR A 10 10.29 14.39 -6.14
C THR A 10 11.40 13.88 -5.24
N ASP A 11 11.61 14.53 -4.09
CA ASP A 11 12.45 13.96 -3.05
C ASP A 11 11.66 12.83 -2.37
N LEU A 12 12.00 11.58 -2.73
CA LEU A 12 11.46 10.35 -2.14
C LEU A 12 12.18 10.03 -0.83
N SER A 13 12.49 11.03 0.01
CA SER A 13 13.10 10.80 1.31
C SER A 13 12.08 10.16 2.26
N PHE A 14 11.95 8.84 2.18
CA PHE A 14 11.23 8.00 3.13
C PHE A 14 11.88 8.16 4.51
N PHE A 15 11.32 9.02 5.36
CA PHE A 15 11.73 9.11 6.76
C PHE A 15 11.27 7.86 7.51
N THR A 16 12.23 6.97 7.76
CA THR A 16 12.11 5.82 8.65
C THR A 16 12.45 6.24 10.08
N ALA A 17 11.42 6.32 10.92
CA ALA A 17 11.54 6.12 12.36
C ALA A 17 10.25 5.42 12.83
N GLY A 18 10.26 4.08 12.84
CA GLY A 18 9.14 3.26 13.29
C GLY A 18 8.18 2.80 12.18
N GLY A 19 8.63 1.89 11.32
CA GLY A 19 7.83 0.81 10.70
C GLY A 19 6.56 1.09 9.89
N SER A 20 6.07 2.32 9.74
CA SER A 20 4.82 2.58 9.01
C SER A 20 5.11 3.10 7.60
N PHE A 21 4.74 2.31 6.58
CA PHE A 21 4.65 2.78 5.21
C PHE A 21 3.54 3.85 5.14
N LYS A 22 3.89 5.07 4.73
CA LYS A 22 2.91 6.12 4.45
C LYS A 22 2.65 6.16 2.95
N ASP A 23 1.41 5.84 2.60
CA ASP A 23 0.95 5.89 1.24
C ASP A 23 0.49 7.30 0.86
N GLY A 24 1.42 8.18 0.54
CA GLY A 24 1.05 9.48 0.01
C GLY A 24 2.23 10.27 -0.53
N ALA A 25 1.95 11.15 -1.47
CA ALA A 25 2.88 12.14 -1.97
C ALA A 25 2.46 13.53 -1.51
N LEU A 26 3.39 14.26 -0.88
CA LEU A 26 3.23 15.70 -0.67
C LEU A 26 3.59 16.40 -1.99
N VAL A 27 2.60 17.03 -2.61
CA VAL A 27 2.76 17.75 -3.88
C VAL A 27 2.70 19.24 -3.63
N TRP A 28 3.74 19.94 -4.08
CA TRP A 28 3.78 21.39 -4.08
C TRP A 28 3.30 21.90 -5.44
N TRP A 29 2.07 22.45 -5.51
CA TRP A 29 1.50 23.00 -6.73
C TRP A 29 1.03 24.44 -6.53
N LYS A 30 1.55 25.36 -7.37
CA LYS A 30 1.22 26.80 -7.32
C LYS A 30 1.35 27.45 -5.94
N GLY A 31 2.35 27.05 -5.16
CA GLY A 31 2.60 27.60 -3.82
C GLY A 31 1.67 27.07 -2.73
N ALA A 32 0.89 26.03 -3.02
CA ALA A 32 0.11 25.29 -2.04
C ALA A 32 0.64 23.85 -1.91
N GLU A 33 0.58 23.34 -0.68
CA GLU A 33 0.93 21.97 -0.33
C GLU A 33 -0.33 21.10 -0.36
N PHE A 34 -0.25 19.96 -1.05
CA PHE A 34 -1.33 18.98 -1.16
C PHE A 34 -0.84 17.62 -0.72
N ASP A 35 -1.56 17.00 0.21
CA ASP A 35 -1.32 15.61 0.59
C ASP A 35 -2.16 14.68 -0.30
N TYR A 36 -1.47 13.88 -1.13
CA TYR A 36 -2.07 12.98 -2.09
C TYR A 36 -1.87 11.53 -1.64
N GLN A 37 -2.86 10.97 -0.94
CA GLN A 37 -2.83 9.61 -0.39
C GLN A 37 -3.37 8.60 -1.43
N VAL A 38 -2.53 8.07 -2.35
CA VAL A 38 -3.06 7.42 -3.58
C VAL A 38 -2.47 6.04 -3.95
N THR A 39 -1.30 5.62 -3.50
CA THR A 39 -0.64 4.41 -4.06
C THR A 39 -1.25 3.07 -3.59
N LEU A 40 -1.60 2.92 -2.32
CA LEU A 40 -2.28 1.75 -1.70
C LEU A 40 -3.79 1.80 -1.90
N ARG A 41 -4.42 2.98 -2.01
CA ARG A 41 -5.84 3.08 -2.39
C ARG A 41 -6.12 2.59 -3.82
N LEU A 42 -5.09 2.55 -4.67
CA LEU A 42 -5.18 2.01 -6.02
C LEU A 42 -4.88 0.50 -6.11
N MET A 43 -4.34 -0.12 -5.04
CA MET A 43 -4.08 -1.55 -5.05
C MET A 43 -5.38 -2.34 -4.92
N LYS A 44 -5.90 -2.77 -6.06
CA LYS A 44 -7.14 -3.57 -6.16
C LYS A 44 -6.89 -5.07 -6.10
N SER A 45 -5.69 -5.55 -6.45
CA SER A 45 -5.37 -6.97 -6.43
C SER A 45 -3.93 -7.22 -6.01
N ILE A 46 -3.73 -8.19 -5.12
CA ILE A 46 -2.42 -8.66 -4.67
C ILE A 46 -2.36 -10.17 -4.90
N ASP A 47 -1.42 -10.61 -5.73
CA ASP A 47 -1.07 -12.03 -5.87
C ASP A 47 0.35 -12.27 -5.34
N LEU A 48 0.44 -12.94 -4.20
CA LEU A 48 1.68 -13.41 -3.59
C LEU A 48 1.71 -14.94 -3.53
N SER A 49 0.90 -15.60 -4.36
CA SER A 49 0.82 -17.05 -4.35
C SER A 49 2.11 -17.71 -4.82
N SER A 50 2.32 -18.96 -4.39
CA SER A 50 3.47 -19.78 -4.80
C SER A 50 4.83 -19.19 -4.41
N ASN A 51 4.90 -18.58 -3.22
CA ASN A 51 6.15 -18.12 -2.63
C ASN A 51 6.49 -18.96 -1.38
N ASN A 52 7.67 -18.70 -0.81
CA ASN A 52 8.09 -19.32 0.45
C ASN A 52 7.79 -18.42 1.67
N LEU A 53 6.74 -17.59 1.61
CA LEU A 53 6.37 -16.73 2.74
C LEU A 53 5.97 -17.60 3.94
N SER A 54 6.44 -17.25 5.13
CA SER A 54 6.19 -17.98 6.37
C SER A 54 5.92 -17.03 7.54
N GLY A 55 5.45 -17.57 8.66
CA GLY A 55 4.94 -16.76 9.77
C GLY A 55 3.46 -16.41 9.60
N GLU A 56 2.97 -15.42 10.35
CA GLU A 56 1.56 -15.02 10.34
C GLU A 56 1.25 -13.97 9.27
N ILE A 57 -0.03 -13.84 8.91
CA ILE A 57 -0.48 -12.74 8.05
C ILE A 57 -0.47 -11.46 8.92
N PRO A 58 0.30 -10.43 8.53
CA PRO A 58 0.35 -9.19 9.29
C PRO A 58 -1.01 -8.48 9.30
N THR A 59 -1.40 -7.93 10.46
CA THR A 59 -2.67 -7.20 10.62
C THR A 59 -2.77 -5.98 9.70
N GLU A 60 -1.64 -5.45 9.26
CA GLU A 60 -1.50 -4.33 8.34
C GLU A 60 -2.13 -4.63 6.98
N VAL A 61 -2.25 -5.90 6.56
CA VAL A 61 -3.00 -6.26 5.34
C VAL A 61 -4.43 -5.74 5.39
N THR A 62 -5.02 -5.63 6.58
CA THR A 62 -6.40 -5.18 6.79
C THR A 62 -6.59 -3.67 6.61
N THR A 63 -5.51 -2.89 6.42
CA THR A 63 -5.61 -1.45 6.13
C THR A 63 -5.85 -1.17 4.64
N LEU A 64 -5.76 -2.18 3.78
CA LEU A 64 -6.00 -2.09 2.34
C LEU A 64 -7.51 -2.14 2.02
N VAL A 65 -8.28 -1.20 2.58
CA VAL A 65 -9.76 -1.19 2.56
C VAL A 65 -10.38 -1.22 1.14
N ASP A 66 -9.60 -0.82 0.15
CA ASP A 66 -9.96 -0.74 -1.27
C ASP A 66 -9.60 -2.00 -2.07
N LEU A 67 -9.00 -3.03 -1.45
CA LEU A 67 -8.53 -4.26 -2.08
C LEU A 67 -9.70 -5.16 -2.49
N LEU A 68 -9.72 -5.61 -3.75
CA LEU A 68 -10.73 -6.52 -4.30
C LEU A 68 -10.29 -7.98 -4.21
N SER A 69 -9.00 -8.25 -4.37
CA SER A 69 -8.47 -9.62 -4.40
C SER A 69 -7.15 -9.74 -3.65
N LEU A 70 -7.05 -10.78 -2.83
CA LEU A 70 -5.82 -11.16 -2.13
C LEU A 70 -5.57 -12.67 -2.29
N ASN A 71 -4.50 -13.03 -2.99
CA ASN A 71 -4.08 -14.42 -3.16
C ASN A 71 -2.76 -14.66 -2.41
N LEU A 72 -2.84 -15.39 -1.31
CA LEU A 72 -1.73 -15.86 -0.46
C LEU A 72 -1.53 -17.38 -0.56
N SER A 73 -2.28 -18.05 -1.44
CA SER A 73 -2.23 -19.51 -1.59
C SER A 73 -0.83 -20.03 -1.92
N ARG A 74 -0.56 -21.30 -1.61
CA ARG A 74 0.74 -21.95 -1.88
C ARG A 74 1.92 -21.22 -1.23
N ASN A 75 1.75 -20.79 0.02
CA ASN A 75 2.82 -20.31 0.90
C ASN A 75 2.94 -21.22 2.14
N HIS A 76 3.87 -20.88 3.04
CA HIS A 76 4.07 -21.53 4.35
C HIS A 76 3.56 -20.65 5.51
N LEU A 77 2.52 -19.86 5.25
CA LEU A 77 1.90 -19.01 6.26
C LEU A 77 1.21 -19.86 7.33
N THR A 78 1.25 -19.39 8.57
CA THR A 78 0.78 -20.06 9.79
C THR A 78 0.02 -19.06 10.66
N GLY A 79 -0.52 -19.48 11.80
CA GLY A 79 -1.27 -18.59 12.70
C GLY A 79 -2.72 -18.35 12.26
N ALA A 80 -3.37 -17.39 12.92
CA ALA A 80 -4.77 -17.07 12.67
C ALA A 80 -4.93 -16.03 11.55
N ILE A 81 -6.09 -16.05 10.89
CA ILE A 81 -6.51 -14.94 10.02
C ILE A 81 -6.67 -13.70 10.90
N PRO A 82 -6.12 -12.53 10.51
CA PRO A 82 -6.25 -11.29 11.27
C PRO A 82 -7.72 -10.98 11.60
N THR A 83 -8.02 -10.67 12.86
CA THR A 83 -9.39 -10.38 13.32
C THR A 83 -10.04 -9.23 12.56
N ASN A 84 -9.22 -8.31 12.05
CA ASN A 84 -9.65 -7.12 11.32
C ASN A 84 -9.89 -7.39 9.82
N ILE A 85 -9.84 -8.64 9.36
CA ILE A 85 -10.05 -8.99 7.94
C ILE A 85 -11.40 -8.46 7.40
N GLY A 86 -12.40 -8.34 8.28
CA GLY A 86 -13.70 -7.74 7.95
C GLY A 86 -13.67 -6.24 7.62
N HIS A 87 -12.55 -5.54 7.85
CA HIS A 87 -12.36 -4.15 7.43
C HIS A 87 -12.08 -4.01 5.93
N LEU A 88 -11.75 -5.11 5.23
CA LEU A 88 -11.57 -5.13 3.78
C LEU A 88 -12.93 -5.09 3.07
N SER A 89 -13.60 -3.95 3.17
CA SER A 89 -15.00 -3.77 2.73
C SER A 89 -15.24 -4.01 1.23
N MET A 90 -14.18 -3.94 0.43
CA MET A 90 -14.24 -4.12 -1.03
C MET A 90 -13.77 -5.52 -1.46
N LEU A 91 -13.39 -6.40 -0.53
CA LEU A 91 -12.81 -7.71 -0.87
C LEU A 91 -13.86 -8.65 -1.44
N GLU A 92 -13.62 -9.10 -2.67
CA GLU A 92 -14.46 -10.05 -3.39
C GLU A 92 -13.89 -11.47 -3.36
N SER A 93 -12.56 -11.59 -3.28
CA SER A 93 -11.87 -12.87 -3.35
C SER A 93 -10.65 -12.94 -2.45
N ILE A 94 -10.55 -14.01 -1.67
CA ILE A 94 -9.39 -14.36 -0.85
C ILE A 94 -9.05 -15.85 -1.03
N SER A 95 -7.77 -16.18 -1.24
CA SER A 95 -7.27 -17.55 -1.44
C SER A 95 -5.90 -17.77 -0.84
#